data_AF-S6B4L5-F1
#
_entry.id   AF-S6B4L5-F1
#
_cell.length_a   1.000
_cell.length_b   1.000
_cell.length_c   1.000
_cell.angle_alpha   90.00
_cell.angle_beta   90.00
_cell.angle_gamma   90.00
#
_symmetry.space_group_name_H-M   'P 1'
#
loop_
_entity.id
_entity.type
_entity.pdbx_description
1 polymer ?
#
loop_
_entity_poly.entity_id
_entity_poly.type
_entity_poly.pdbx_seq_one_letter_code
_entity_poly.pdbx_strand_id
1 'polypeptide(L)'
;EAVHKAHPGKLLAYNCSPSFNWKKNLDDATIAKFQRELGAMGYKFQFITLAGFHQLNFGMFELARGYKDRQMAAYSELQQAEFAAEANGYTATKHQREVGTGYFDAVSLAITGGQSSTTAMKESTETAQF
;
A
#
# COMPACT_ATOMS: atom_id res chain seq x y z
N GLU A 1 11.02 29.26 10.54
CA GLU A 1 11.42 30.54 11.19
C GLU A 1 11.07 31.77 10.36
N ALA A 2 11.73 32.04 9.22
CA ALA A 2 11.50 33.28 8.45
C ALA A 2 10.03 33.50 8.04
N VAL A 3 9.39 32.47 7.47
CA VAL A 3 7.96 32.52 7.12
C VAL A 3 7.11 32.79 8.36
N HIS A 4 7.44 32.18 9.49
CA HIS A 4 6.69 32.36 10.74
C HIS A 4 6.89 33.73 11.39
N LYS A 5 8.00 34.41 11.12
CA LYS A 5 8.20 35.80 11.55
C LYS A 5 7.19 36.75 10.87
N ALA A 6 6.94 36.55 9.57
CA ALA A 6 5.97 37.33 8.80
C ALA A 6 4.52 36.82 8.95
N HIS A 7 4.37 35.50 9.12
CA HIS A 7 3.10 34.80 9.20
C HIS A 7 3.14 33.75 10.34
N PRO A 8 2.99 34.17 11.60
CA PRO A 8 3.03 33.26 12.74
C PRO A 8 2.05 32.08 12.58
N GLY A 9 2.53 30.87 12.84
CA GLY A 9 1.72 29.65 12.77
C GLY A 9 1.34 29.20 11.35
N LYS A 10 1.87 29.82 10.28
CA LYS A 10 1.59 29.38 8.91
C LYS A 10 1.97 27.91 8.72
N LEU A 11 1.00 27.10 8.30
CA LEU A 11 1.20 25.69 7.97
C LEU A 11 2.14 25.56 6.76
N LEU A 12 3.13 24.68 6.86
CA LEU A 12 4.11 24.42 5.81
C LEU A 12 3.95 22.99 5.29
N ALA A 13 4.46 22.76 4.08
CA ALA A 13 4.57 21.44 3.48
C ALA A 13 6.02 21.12 3.10
N TYR A 14 6.43 19.85 3.19
CA TYR A 14 7.77 19.40 2.83
C TYR A 14 7.72 18.14 1.95
N ASN A 15 8.49 18.15 0.86
CA ASN A 15 8.67 16.98 0.00
C ASN A 15 9.86 16.14 0.49
N CYS A 16 9.59 14.96 1.04
CA CYS A 16 10.57 13.94 1.35
C CYS A 16 10.98 13.20 0.06
N SER A 17 11.70 13.90 -0.83
CA SER A 17 11.89 13.47 -2.22
C SER A 17 12.72 12.19 -2.37
N PRO A 18 12.28 11.21 -3.17
CA PRO A 18 13.10 10.07 -3.60
C PRO A 18 14.28 10.46 -4.50
N SER A 19 14.28 11.67 -5.07
CA SER A 19 15.44 12.17 -5.84
C SER A 19 16.65 12.44 -4.95
N PHE A 20 16.48 12.45 -3.63
CA PHE A 20 17.60 12.48 -2.70
C PHE A 20 18.15 11.07 -2.48
N ASN A 21 19.47 10.93 -2.57
CA ASN A 21 20.12 9.74 -2.04
C ASN A 21 20.21 9.88 -0.51
N TRP A 22 19.20 9.36 0.21
CA TRP A 22 19.04 9.57 1.65
C TRP A 22 20.25 9.13 2.46
N LYS A 23 20.72 7.88 2.29
CA LYS A 23 21.88 7.35 3.03
C LYS A 23 23.22 7.98 2.63
N LYS A 24 23.32 8.60 1.46
CA LYS A 24 24.49 9.42 1.10
C LYS A 24 24.54 10.73 1.88
N ASN A 25 23.38 11.31 2.19
CA ASN A 25 23.29 12.64 2.80
C ASN A 25 23.12 12.59 4.32
N LEU A 26 22.50 11.55 4.86
CA LEU A 26 22.08 11.47 6.26
C LEU A 26 22.41 10.10 6.86
N ASP A 27 22.73 10.09 8.15
CA ASP A 27 22.84 8.86 8.92
C ASP A 27 21.46 8.31 9.30
N ASP A 28 21.44 7.04 9.72
CA ASP A 28 20.19 6.33 10.03
C ASP A 28 19.43 6.98 11.21
N ALA A 29 20.14 7.53 12.19
CA ALA A 29 19.53 8.21 13.33
C ALA A 29 18.81 9.50 12.92
N THR A 30 19.36 10.23 11.96
CA THR A 30 18.78 11.47 11.40
C THR A 30 17.60 11.15 10.50
N ILE A 31 17.71 10.12 9.63
CA ILE A 31 16.60 9.64 8.80
C ILE A 31 15.41 9.25 9.69
N ALA A 32 15.64 8.48 10.76
CA ALA A 32 14.60 8.00 11.65
C ALA A 32 13.79 9.12 12.33
N LYS A 33 14.41 10.28 12.61
CA LYS A 33 13.73 11.43 13.22
C LYS A 33 13.29 12.52 12.24
N PHE A 34 13.68 12.44 10.97
CA PHE A 34 13.59 13.54 10.00
C PHE A 34 12.18 14.19 9.95
N GLN A 35 11.13 13.38 9.76
CA GLN A 35 9.76 13.90 9.67
C GLN A 35 9.24 14.47 11.00
N ARG A 36 9.65 13.90 12.13
CA ARG A 36 9.28 14.39 13.47
C ARG A 36 9.86 15.77 13.72
N GLU A 37 11.14 15.97 13.41
CA GLU A 37 11.81 17.26 13.54
C GLU A 37 11.17 18.30 12.61
N LEU A 38 10.88 17.96 11.34
CA LEU A 38 10.13 18.84 10.43
C LEU A 38 8.74 19.19 10.98
N GLY A 39 8.06 18.24 11.62
CA GLY A 39 6.75 18.46 12.25
C GLY A 39 6.79 19.51 13.37
N ALA A 40 7.86 19.54 14.16
CA ALA A 40 8.09 20.55 15.19
C ALA A 40 8.37 21.94 14.58
N MET A 41 9.00 22.00 13.41
CA MET A 41 9.26 23.24 12.65
C MET A 41 8.01 23.79 11.93
N GLY A 42 6.86 23.11 11.97
CA GLY A 42 5.61 23.56 11.35
C GLY A 42 5.28 22.96 9.98
N TYR A 43 6.05 21.97 9.50
CA TYR A 43 5.73 21.21 8.29
C TYR A 43 4.65 20.16 8.59
N LYS A 44 3.40 20.55 8.43
CA LYS A 44 2.22 19.73 8.80
C LYS A 44 1.71 18.83 7.68
N PHE A 45 2.15 19.06 6.45
CA PHE A 45 1.95 18.14 5.34
C PHE A 45 3.31 17.66 4.82
N GLN A 46 3.58 16.36 4.92
CA GLN A 46 4.83 15.76 4.49
C GLN A 46 4.51 14.56 3.61
N PHE A 47 5.21 14.44 2.49
CA PHE A 47 4.90 13.43 1.49
C PHE A 47 6.13 13.00 0.72
N ILE A 48 6.12 11.76 0.23
CA ILE A 48 7.14 11.20 -0.65
C ILE A 48 6.55 11.16 -2.06
N THR A 49 7.01 12.04 -2.96
CA THR A 49 6.40 12.23 -4.28
C THR A 49 6.36 10.98 -5.16
N LEU A 50 7.47 10.23 -5.21
CA LEU A 50 7.64 9.10 -6.15
C LEU A 50 7.55 7.72 -5.46
N ALA A 51 6.93 7.63 -4.27
CA ALA A 51 6.82 6.37 -3.53
C ALA A 51 6.16 5.26 -4.36
N GLY A 52 5.04 5.57 -5.02
CA GLY A 52 4.33 4.61 -5.88
C GLY A 52 5.17 4.12 -7.06
N PHE A 53 5.91 5.03 -7.72
CA PHE A 53 6.78 4.66 -8.84
C PHE A 53 7.87 3.67 -8.42
N HIS A 54 8.57 3.96 -7.30
CA HIS A 54 9.64 3.09 -6.83
C HIS A 54 9.13 1.73 -6.35
N GLN A 55 8.04 1.69 -5.57
CA GLN A 55 7.48 0.42 -5.06
C GLN A 55 6.95 -0.47 -6.19
N LEU A 56 6.20 0.10 -7.14
CA LEU A 56 5.62 -0.65 -8.25
C LEU A 56 6.70 -1.25 -9.15
N ASN A 57 7.69 -0.44 -9.57
CA ASN A 57 8.73 -0.91 -10.47
C ASN A 57 9.67 -1.91 -9.80
N PHE A 58 10.14 -1.61 -8.58
CA PHE A 58 11.07 -2.50 -7.88
C PHE A 58 10.42 -3.83 -7.51
N GLY A 59 9.20 -3.80 -6.96
CA GLY A 59 8.46 -5.02 -6.60
C GLY A 59 8.22 -5.93 -7.80
N MET A 60 7.75 -5.36 -8.92
CA MET A 60 7.52 -6.15 -10.14
C MET A 60 8.82 -6.63 -10.78
N PHE A 61 9.90 -5.84 -10.76
CA PHE A 61 11.21 -6.26 -11.25
C PHE A 61 11.74 -7.48 -10.48
N GLU A 62 11.69 -7.45 -9.14
CA GLU A 62 12.13 -8.57 -8.31
C GLU A 62 11.25 -9.81 -8.50
N LEU A 63 9.92 -9.64 -8.59
CA LEU A 63 9.01 -10.74 -8.89
C LEU A 63 9.32 -11.37 -10.25
N ALA A 64 9.45 -10.57 -11.31
CA ALA A 64 9.76 -11.07 -12.65
C ALA A 64 11.14 -11.74 -12.72
N ARG A 65 12.14 -11.20 -12.01
CA ARG A 65 13.47 -11.78 -11.88
C ARG A 65 13.42 -13.15 -11.20
N GLY A 66 12.71 -13.25 -10.07
CA GLY A 66 12.53 -14.51 -9.35
C GLY A 66 11.71 -15.52 -10.15
N TYR A 67 10.67 -15.07 -10.85
CA TYR A 67 9.82 -15.93 -11.67
C TYR A 67 10.58 -16.49 -12.89
N LYS A 68 11.46 -15.70 -13.51
CA LYS A 68 12.37 -16.20 -14.56
C LYS A 68 13.21 -17.38 -14.07
N ASP A 69 13.68 -17.32 -12.83
CA ASP A 69 14.61 -18.28 -12.24
C ASP A 69 13.90 -19.52 -11.68
N ARG A 70 12.84 -19.33 -10.88
CA ARG A 70 12.21 -20.38 -10.05
C ARG A 70 10.69 -20.49 -10.22
N GLN A 71 10.14 -19.79 -11.21
CA GLN A 71 8.74 -19.85 -11.62
C GLN A 71 7.79 -19.71 -10.41
N MET A 72 6.90 -20.69 -10.21
CA MET A 72 5.88 -20.66 -9.16
C MET A 72 6.43 -20.59 -7.73
N ALA A 73 7.68 -21.00 -7.48
CA ALA A 73 8.28 -20.84 -6.16
C ALA A 73 8.42 -19.36 -5.77
N ALA A 74 8.80 -18.50 -6.72
CA ALA A 74 8.91 -17.06 -6.47
C ALA A 74 7.53 -16.39 -6.25
N TYR A 75 6.50 -16.86 -6.95
CA TYR A 75 5.14 -16.35 -6.72
C TYR A 75 4.56 -16.85 -5.39
N SER A 76 4.81 -18.10 -5.01
CA SER A 76 4.37 -18.65 -3.73
C SER A 76 5.00 -17.91 -2.54
N GLU A 77 6.26 -17.49 -2.65
CA GLU A 77 6.90 -16.62 -1.64
C GLU A 77 6.16 -15.29 -1.46
N LEU A 78 5.73 -14.65 -2.56
CA LEU A 78 4.89 -13.45 -2.50
C LEU A 78 3.55 -13.74 -1.81
N GLN A 79 2.86 -14.80 -2.20
CA GLN A 79 1.57 -15.17 -1.60
C GLN A 79 1.69 -15.48 -0.10
N GLN A 80 2.75 -16.16 0.33
CA GLN A 80 2.99 -16.42 1.77
C GLN A 80 3.32 -15.14 2.54
N ALA A 81 4.03 -14.19 1.91
CA ALA A 81 4.23 -12.87 2.50
C ALA A 81 2.91 -12.09 2.64
N GLU A 82 1.97 -12.22 1.70
CA GLU A 82 0.62 -11.66 1.80
C GLU A 82 -0.15 -12.25 2.99
N PHE A 83 -0.19 -13.58 3.13
CA PHE A 83 -0.80 -14.23 4.30
C PHE A 83 -0.17 -13.77 5.63
N ALA A 84 1.16 -13.65 5.69
CA ALA A 84 1.84 -13.18 6.90
C ALA A 84 1.49 -11.71 7.23
N ALA A 85 1.20 -10.89 6.22
CA ALA A 85 0.83 -9.49 6.40
C ALA A 85 -0.60 -9.31 6.93
N GLU A 86 -1.48 -10.33 6.84
CA GLU A 86 -2.86 -10.26 7.34
C GLU A 86 -2.92 -9.98 8.85
N ALA A 87 -1.95 -10.48 9.63
CA ALA A 87 -1.83 -10.18 11.06
C ALA A 87 -1.62 -8.68 11.35
N ASN A 88 -1.20 -7.90 10.35
CA ASN A 88 -1.02 -6.44 10.42
C ASN A 88 -2.15 -5.67 9.72
N GLY A 89 -3.23 -6.35 9.30
CA GLY A 89 -4.40 -5.73 8.66
C GLY A 89 -4.39 -5.69 7.13
N TYR A 90 -3.45 -6.39 6.45
CA TYR A 90 -3.54 -6.58 5.00
C TYR A 90 -4.72 -7.51 4.64
N THR A 91 -5.45 -7.22 3.57
CA THR A 91 -6.66 -8.00 3.19
C THR A 91 -6.67 -8.49 1.75
N ALA A 92 -5.77 -8.00 0.90
CA ALA A 92 -5.87 -8.21 -0.54
C ALA A 92 -5.43 -9.62 -1.01
N THR A 93 -4.97 -10.50 -0.11
CA THR A 93 -4.83 -11.94 -0.39
C THR A 93 -6.16 -12.52 -0.91
N LYS A 94 -7.26 -12.09 -0.29
CA LYS A 94 -8.65 -12.34 -0.71
C LYS A 94 -9.09 -11.28 -1.73
N HIS A 95 -8.48 -11.35 -2.91
CA HIS A 95 -8.62 -10.35 -3.96
C HIS A 95 -10.03 -10.24 -4.55
N GLN A 96 -10.87 -11.27 -4.52
CA GLN A 96 -12.27 -11.20 -4.97
C GLN A 96 -13.07 -10.28 -4.04
N ARG A 97 -12.97 -10.48 -2.72
CA ARG A 97 -13.55 -9.57 -1.74
C ARG A 97 -13.01 -8.14 -1.91
N GLU A 98 -11.70 -7.99 -2.07
CA GLU A 98 -11.04 -6.69 -2.11
C GLU A 98 -11.55 -5.80 -3.25
N VAL A 99 -11.85 -6.39 -4.42
CA VAL A 99 -12.42 -5.66 -5.57
C VAL A 99 -13.94 -5.54 -5.53
N GLY A 100 -14.59 -5.99 -4.44
CA GLY A 100 -16.01 -5.77 -4.19
C GLY A 100 -16.95 -6.85 -4.71
N THR A 101 -16.47 -8.08 -5.00
CA THR A 101 -17.35 -9.16 -5.50
C THR A 101 -18.53 -9.41 -4.56
N GLY A 102 -18.30 -9.47 -3.25
CA GLY A 102 -19.37 -9.61 -2.25
C GLY A 102 -20.34 -8.42 -2.20
N TYR A 103 -19.88 -7.21 -2.51
CA TYR A 103 -20.74 -6.03 -2.62
C TYR A 103 -21.72 -6.17 -3.80
N PHE A 104 -21.21 -6.58 -4.97
CA PHE A 104 -22.07 -6.78 -6.15
C PHE A 104 -22.99 -8.00 -6.04
N ASP A 105 -22.60 -9.03 -5.29
CA ASP A 105 -23.52 -10.10 -4.90
C ASP A 105 -24.68 -9.58 -4.05
N ALA A 106 -24.41 -8.74 -3.05
CA ALA A 106 -25.46 -8.13 -2.22
C ALA A 106 -26.41 -7.25 -3.04
N VAL A 107 -25.89 -6.48 -3.99
CA VAL A 107 -26.70 -5.71 -4.95
C VAL A 107 -27.59 -6.65 -5.79
N SER A 108 -27.03 -7.75 -6.30
CA SER A 108 -27.77 -8.72 -7.10
C SER A 108 -28.89 -9.39 -6.30
N LEU A 109 -28.62 -9.75 -5.04
CA LEU A 109 -29.62 -10.31 -4.14
C LEU A 109 -30.72 -9.30 -3.81
N ALA A 110 -30.38 -8.02 -3.59
CA ALA A 110 -31.38 -6.98 -3.37
C ALA A 110 -32.31 -6.81 -4.59
N ILE A 111 -31.77 -6.79 -5.81
CA ILE A 111 -32.56 -6.70 -7.06
C ILE A 111 -33.49 -7.90 -7.24
N THR A 112 -32.99 -9.09 -6.94
CA THR A 112 -33.69 -10.36 -7.23
C THR A 112 -34.57 -10.86 -6.09
N GLY A 113 -34.74 -10.07 -5.02
CA GLY A 113 -35.45 -10.52 -3.82
C GLY A 113 -34.82 -11.77 -3.19
N GLY A 114 -33.49 -11.92 -3.32
CA GLY A 114 -32.71 -13.04 -2.79
C GLY A 114 -32.68 -14.30 -3.65
N GLN A 115 -33.21 -14.26 -4.87
CA GLN A 115 -33.40 -15.45 -5.73
C GLN A 115 -32.41 -15.57 -6.90
N SER A 116 -31.33 -14.77 -6.91
CA SER A 116 -30.30 -14.89 -7.95
C SER A 116 -29.59 -16.23 -7.87
N SER A 117 -29.56 -16.97 -8.98
CA SER A 117 -28.82 -18.24 -9.12
C SER A 117 -27.37 -18.05 -9.56
N THR A 118 -26.90 -16.79 -9.71
CA THR A 118 -25.61 -16.47 -10.35
C THR A 118 -24.76 -15.51 -9.54
N THR A 119 -24.89 -15.51 -8.20
CA THR A 119 -23.96 -14.81 -7.31
C THR A 119 -22.58 -15.46 -7.35
N ALA A 120 -21.51 -14.68 -7.21
CA ALA A 120 -20.15 -15.13 -7.49
C ALA A 120 -19.42 -15.74 -6.27
N MET A 121 -19.58 -15.17 -5.07
CA MET A 121 -18.69 -15.49 -3.94
C MET A 121 -18.87 -16.91 -3.40
N LYS A 122 -20.11 -17.40 -3.29
CA LYS A 122 -20.45 -18.63 -2.57
C LYS A 122 -19.69 -19.87 -3.08
N GLU A 123 -19.51 -19.97 -4.39
CA GLU A 123 -18.87 -21.12 -5.04
C GLU A 123 -17.47 -20.77 -5.58
N SER A 124 -16.88 -19.66 -5.12
CA SER A 124 -15.55 -19.23 -5.54
C SER A 124 -14.43 -20.02 -4.86
N THR A 125 -13.26 -20.11 -5.52
CA THR A 125 -12.06 -20.70 -4.92
C THR A 125 -11.55 -19.90 -3.73
N GLU A 126 -11.81 -18.58 -3.69
CA GLU A 126 -11.50 -17.74 -2.54
C GLU A 126 -12.24 -18.24 -1.29
N THR A 127 -13.55 -18.47 -1.38
CA THR A 127 -14.34 -19.02 -0.26
C THR A 127 -13.86 -20.41 0.18
N ALA A 128 -13.35 -21.23 -0.73
CA ALA A 128 -12.98 -22.61 -0.45
C ALA A 128 -11.54 -22.79 0.06
N GLN A 129 -10.61 -21.88 -0.28
CA GLN A 129 -9.17 -22.08 -0.09
C GLN A 129 -8.46 -20.96 0.68
N PHE A 130 -9.13 -19.85 1.01
CA PHE A 130 -8.53 -18.66 1.63
C PHE A 130 -9.18 -18.24 2.94
#